data_AF-A0A507DXM3-F1
#
_entry.id   AF-A0A507DXM3-F1
#
_cell.length_a   1.000
_cell.length_b   1.000
_cell.length_c   1.000
_cell.angle_alpha   90.00
_cell.angle_beta   90.00
_cell.angle_gamma   90.00
#
_symmetry.space_group_name_H-M   'P 1'
#
loop_
_entity.id
_entity.type
_entity.pdbx_description
1 polymer ?
#
loop_
_entity_poly.entity_id
_entity_poly.type
_entity_poly.pdbx_seq_one_letter_code
_entity_poly.pdbx_strand_id
1 'polypeptide(L)'
;MVLQTTFAVFPLLLLLSPLIHPSSSSSLVSHYDLDWGSLRQPGLPRYSPRSSDAPTYKKRESSSSSSSNSTITLEFTCTDPTDDTTTVLTSPLPFASYLPPSTASTCTRAHASFLRAITRIANIVHLRHSIHVKASFASFCEQQTSSLSTAREKCRAEQGVLGSAGPAAWHEWNETTAEMLGTDHSYLYPSALARQYAPHAMQYQDYDIAASFNSEPLWYFATSDSDDSDWDANHQWHLQWSAKPNPPLKLRAVVYDFEQIVLHELLHGLGFISSWYPWLDNTSILPAAPLVLTDGTIVGLTKPWLFNKWMAHVPTRTWMRQYQQQILTTSADIANGIFNGSLIFPFNTWTAAFKNTPAYTTALYLYTHAAINPGAVATYFPKLLPPPYHRTTSPLALHYAILYTPPEYSAGSTFSHLDSNTYRGTKQFLMRPFGTSGFGLDGMTPRGEPLGELVQGILGALGYATSMFHVPG
;
A
#
# COMPACT_ATOMS: atom_id res chain seq x y z
N MET A 1 15.03 -2.59 57.17
CA MET A 1 14.14 -3.49 57.92
C MET A 1 13.99 -4.76 57.09
N VAL A 2 14.14 -5.94 57.69
CA VAL A 2 14.31 -7.23 56.99
C VAL A 2 12.97 -7.96 56.88
N LEU A 3 12.70 -8.60 55.74
CA LEU A 3 12.20 -9.98 55.72
C LEU A 3 12.50 -10.66 54.37
N GLN A 4 13.26 -11.76 54.42
CA GLN A 4 13.35 -12.77 53.36
C GLN A 4 12.43 -13.94 53.74
N THR A 5 11.95 -14.70 52.76
CA THR A 5 11.84 -16.17 52.88
C THR A 5 11.84 -16.86 51.51
N THR A 6 12.58 -17.97 51.41
CA THR A 6 12.59 -18.96 50.32
C THR A 6 11.90 -20.26 50.82
N PHE A 7 11.87 -21.45 50.20
CA PHE A 7 12.59 -22.09 49.08
C PHE A 7 11.72 -23.26 48.57
N ALA A 8 11.71 -23.57 47.25
CA ALA A 8 11.52 -24.95 46.76
C ALA A 8 11.84 -25.12 45.26
N VAL A 9 12.30 -26.32 44.88
CA VAL A 9 12.79 -26.70 43.53
C VAL A 9 12.24 -28.09 43.14
N PHE A 10 11.88 -28.24 41.86
CA PHE A 10 11.78 -29.45 40.98
C PHE A 10 11.90 -30.89 41.56
N PRO A 11 11.19 -31.87 40.96
CA PRO A 11 11.82 -32.64 39.87
C PRO A 11 10.95 -33.06 38.67
N LEU A 12 11.68 -33.46 37.63
CA LEU A 12 11.31 -34.01 36.32
C LEU A 12 10.91 -35.50 36.39
N LEU A 13 10.00 -35.97 35.51
CA LEU A 13 10.00 -37.36 35.01
C LEU A 13 9.28 -37.50 33.66
N LEU A 14 9.42 -38.68 33.03
CA LEU A 14 9.55 -38.89 31.58
C LEU A 14 8.72 -40.09 31.08
N LEU A 15 8.53 -40.19 29.75
CA LEU A 15 8.21 -41.41 28.95
C LEU A 15 6.79 -42.01 29.15
N LEU A 16 5.95 -42.33 28.15
CA LEU A 16 6.18 -42.97 26.84
C LEU A 16 4.89 -42.92 25.97
N SER A 17 5.04 -42.95 24.64
CA SER A 17 3.94 -43.27 23.70
C SER A 17 3.62 -44.78 23.69
N PRO A 18 2.49 -45.19 23.10
CA PRO A 18 2.65 -45.87 21.81
C PRO A 18 1.68 -45.40 20.71
N LEU A 19 2.03 -45.76 19.48
CA LEU A 19 1.26 -45.53 18.26
C LEU A 19 -0.03 -46.39 18.24
N ILE A 20 -1.07 -45.92 17.54
CA ILE A 20 -1.75 -46.62 16.43
C ILE A 20 -2.79 -45.67 15.79
N HIS A 21 -2.55 -45.30 14.54
CA HIS A 21 -3.56 -44.99 13.51
C HIS A 21 -3.71 -46.28 12.64
N PRO A 22 -4.71 -46.43 11.75
CA PRO A 22 -5.58 -45.40 11.12
C PRO A 22 -7.08 -45.77 11.29
N SER A 23 -8.11 -45.30 10.58
CA SER A 23 -8.30 -44.37 9.44
C SER A 23 -9.79 -43.99 9.41
N SER A 24 -10.15 -42.74 9.05
CA SER A 24 -11.16 -42.48 8.02
C SER A 24 -11.36 -40.97 7.77
N SER A 25 -11.49 -40.67 6.49
CA SER A 25 -11.79 -39.39 5.83
C SER A 25 -12.83 -38.48 6.49
N SER A 26 -12.47 -37.21 6.64
CA SER A 26 -13.29 -36.11 6.10
C SER A 26 -12.39 -35.05 5.48
N SER A 27 -12.82 -34.47 4.36
CA SER A 27 -11.99 -33.67 3.46
C SER A 27 -12.13 -32.17 3.69
N LEU A 28 -11.07 -31.52 4.20
CA LEU A 28 -10.84 -30.08 4.04
C LEU A 28 -9.33 -29.83 3.93
N VAL A 29 -8.80 -29.87 2.71
CA VAL A 29 -7.40 -29.48 2.43
C VAL A 29 -7.34 -27.95 2.33
N SER A 30 -6.90 -27.30 3.39
CA SER A 30 -6.56 -25.87 3.35
C SER A 30 -5.27 -25.68 2.55
N HIS A 31 -5.40 -25.39 1.25
CA HIS A 31 -4.31 -25.50 0.28
C HIS A 31 -3.30 -24.33 0.30
N TYR A 32 -2.71 -24.03 1.47
CA TYR A 32 -1.62 -23.05 1.66
C TYR A 32 -0.59 -23.50 2.71
N ASP A 33 -0.20 -24.78 2.66
CA ASP A 33 1.02 -25.21 3.35
C ASP A 33 2.25 -24.57 2.69
N LEU A 34 3.08 -23.92 3.52
CA LEU A 34 4.29 -23.22 3.08
C LEU A 34 5.34 -24.24 2.61
N ASP A 35 5.60 -24.31 1.31
CA ASP A 35 6.71 -25.12 0.78
C ASP A 35 8.06 -24.52 1.20
N TRP A 36 8.68 -25.19 2.17
CA TRP A 36 10.01 -24.94 2.71
C TRP A 36 11.13 -24.83 1.67
N GLY A 37 10.97 -25.43 0.48
CA GLY A 37 11.95 -25.34 -0.61
C GLY A 37 12.11 -23.93 -1.17
N SER A 38 11.03 -23.14 -1.19
CA SER A 38 10.99 -21.79 -1.76
C SER A 38 11.71 -20.72 -0.92
N LEU A 39 11.88 -20.96 0.38
CA LEU A 39 12.44 -20.00 1.34
C LEU A 39 13.98 -20.08 1.48
N ARG A 40 14.67 -20.81 0.59
CA ARG A 40 16.14 -20.90 0.54
C ARG A 40 16.70 -20.38 -0.77
N GLN A 41 17.34 -19.21 -0.72
CA GLN A 41 18.31 -18.75 -1.73
C GLN A 41 19.64 -18.40 -1.04
N PRO A 42 20.59 -19.33 -0.94
CA PRO A 42 21.96 -18.99 -0.58
C PRO A 42 22.69 -18.43 -1.81
N GLY A 43 23.04 -17.15 -1.78
CA GLY A 43 23.86 -16.49 -2.81
C GLY A 43 23.06 -15.59 -3.75
N LEU A 44 23.04 -14.29 -3.44
CA LEU A 44 22.65 -13.25 -4.40
C LEU A 44 23.62 -13.26 -5.60
N PRO A 45 23.13 -13.33 -6.85
CA PRO A 45 23.99 -13.19 -8.01
C PRO A 45 24.59 -11.77 -8.07
N ARG A 46 25.93 -11.66 -7.99
CA ARG A 46 26.61 -10.42 -8.41
C ARG A 46 26.55 -10.32 -9.92
N TYR A 47 25.81 -9.35 -10.44
CA TYR A 47 25.67 -9.14 -11.87
C TYR A 47 26.89 -8.37 -12.42
N SER A 48 27.66 -9.00 -13.32
CA SER A 48 28.69 -8.32 -14.12
C SER A 48 28.10 -7.89 -15.48
N PRO A 49 28.51 -6.73 -16.04
CA PRO A 49 27.93 -6.18 -17.26
C PRO A 49 28.56 -6.71 -18.57
N ARG A 50 27.84 -6.49 -19.69
CA ARG A 50 28.06 -6.95 -21.09
C ARG A 50 27.64 -8.42 -21.34
N SER A 51 27.10 -8.78 -22.51
CA SER A 51 27.24 -8.19 -23.85
C SER A 51 25.90 -7.92 -24.57
N SER A 52 25.96 -7.15 -25.65
CA SER A 52 24.90 -6.96 -26.64
C SER A 52 24.51 -8.28 -27.32
N ASP A 53 23.21 -8.48 -27.56
CA ASP A 53 22.63 -8.82 -28.88
C ASP A 53 21.10 -8.79 -28.80
N ALA A 54 20.44 -8.19 -29.80
CA ALA A 54 18.99 -8.02 -29.83
C ALA A 54 18.41 -8.51 -31.17
N PRO A 55 17.44 -9.44 -31.18
CA PRO A 55 16.69 -9.79 -32.39
C PRO A 55 15.45 -8.90 -32.54
N THR A 56 15.26 -8.34 -33.72
CA THR A 56 14.03 -7.63 -34.12
C THR A 56 12.89 -8.63 -34.39
N TYR A 57 11.70 -8.37 -33.84
CA TYR A 57 10.50 -9.15 -34.13
C TYR A 57 9.44 -8.30 -34.83
N LYS A 58 8.84 -8.84 -35.90
CA LYS A 58 7.88 -8.10 -36.74
C LYS A 58 6.51 -8.04 -36.10
N LYS A 59 5.94 -6.83 -36.08
CA LYS A 59 4.55 -6.53 -35.70
C LYS A 59 3.59 -7.28 -36.63
N ARG A 60 2.64 -8.04 -36.08
CA ARG A 60 1.50 -8.61 -36.82
C ARG A 60 0.24 -7.91 -36.33
N GLU A 61 -0.44 -7.24 -37.24
CA GLU A 61 -1.68 -6.53 -36.94
C GLU A 61 -2.80 -7.54 -36.65
N SER A 62 -3.54 -7.33 -35.56
CA SER A 62 -4.78 -8.03 -35.26
C SER A 62 -5.92 -7.02 -35.13
N SER A 63 -7.10 -7.45 -35.57
CA SER A 63 -8.29 -6.64 -35.80
C SER A 63 -8.84 -5.98 -34.53
N SER A 64 -9.25 -4.72 -34.66
CA SER A 64 -9.96 -3.95 -33.66
C SER A 64 -11.34 -4.55 -33.33
N SER A 65 -11.46 -5.21 -32.18
CA SER A 65 -12.73 -5.23 -31.44
C SER A 65 -12.74 -4.03 -30.49
N SER A 66 -13.77 -3.19 -30.55
CA SER A 66 -13.91 -2.04 -29.65
C SER A 66 -14.37 -2.50 -28.27
N SER A 67 -13.44 -3.11 -27.52
CA SER A 67 -13.56 -3.22 -26.07
C SER A 67 -13.74 -1.83 -25.50
N SER A 68 -14.87 -1.58 -24.84
CA SER A 68 -15.03 -0.43 -23.95
C SER A 68 -14.15 -0.67 -22.72
N ASN A 69 -12.84 -0.43 -22.86
CA ASN A 69 -11.88 -0.57 -21.78
C ASN A 69 -12.34 0.30 -20.61
N SER A 70 -12.75 -0.32 -19.51
CA SER A 70 -13.26 0.41 -18.35
C SER A 70 -12.17 1.32 -17.79
N THR A 71 -12.42 2.62 -17.85
CA THR A 71 -11.42 3.66 -17.62
C THR A 71 -11.36 4.09 -16.16
N ILE A 72 -10.18 4.52 -15.71
CA ILE A 72 -10.05 5.33 -14.50
C ILE A 72 -10.41 6.78 -14.88
N THR A 73 -11.36 7.38 -14.18
CA THR A 73 -11.77 8.78 -14.39
C THR A 73 -11.18 9.67 -13.30
N LEU A 74 -10.95 10.95 -13.63
CA LEU A 74 -10.27 11.92 -12.77
C LEU A 74 -11.10 13.19 -12.58
N GLU A 75 -11.44 13.48 -11.33
CA GLU A 75 -11.83 14.81 -10.86
C GLU A 75 -10.58 15.45 -10.22
N PHE A 76 -9.97 16.43 -10.89
CA PHE A 76 -8.76 17.09 -10.40
C PHE A 76 -9.02 18.53 -10.01
N THR A 77 -8.66 18.90 -8.79
CA THR A 77 -8.64 20.29 -8.32
C THR A 77 -7.20 20.73 -8.08
N CYS A 78 -6.81 21.88 -8.61
CA CYS A 78 -5.46 22.40 -8.45
C CYS A 78 -5.49 23.87 -8.01
N THR A 79 -4.73 24.22 -6.99
CA THR A 79 -4.42 25.61 -6.62
C THR A 79 -2.98 25.90 -7.03
N ASP A 80 -2.78 26.79 -8.01
CA ASP A 80 -1.44 27.07 -8.54
C ASP A 80 -0.60 27.83 -7.49
N PRO A 81 0.59 27.35 -7.10
CA PRO A 81 1.40 28.00 -6.07
C PRO A 81 1.95 29.38 -6.48
N THR A 82 1.83 29.76 -7.75
CA THR A 82 2.33 31.05 -8.26
C THR A 82 1.35 32.21 -8.04
N ASP A 83 0.05 31.99 -8.20
CA ASP A 83 -1.00 33.03 -8.11
C ASP A 83 -2.19 32.67 -7.18
N ASP A 84 -2.12 31.51 -6.51
CA ASP A 84 -3.16 30.94 -5.64
C ASP A 84 -4.53 30.75 -6.36
N THR A 85 -4.55 30.63 -7.70
CA THR A 85 -5.78 30.38 -8.46
C THR A 85 -6.19 28.90 -8.42
N THR A 86 -7.46 28.64 -8.07
CA THR A 86 -8.02 27.28 -8.09
C THR A 86 -8.68 26.96 -9.43
N THR A 87 -8.17 25.93 -10.11
CA THR A 87 -8.76 25.37 -11.34
C THR A 87 -9.29 23.97 -11.08
N VAL A 88 -10.53 23.70 -11.51
CA VAL A 88 -11.09 22.34 -11.57
C VAL A 88 -10.96 21.82 -12.99
N LEU A 89 -10.29 20.69 -13.17
CA LEU A 89 -10.09 20.00 -14.44
C LEU A 89 -10.78 18.63 -14.38
N THR A 90 -11.80 18.47 -15.24
CA THR A 90 -12.49 17.20 -15.45
C THR A 90 -12.21 16.72 -16.87
N SER A 91 -11.69 15.50 -17.02
CA SER A 91 -11.32 14.96 -18.34
C SER A 91 -11.97 13.58 -18.55
N PRO A 92 -12.88 13.42 -19.51
CA PRO A 92 -13.17 12.11 -20.06
C PRO A 92 -11.93 11.63 -20.84
N LEU A 93 -11.42 10.45 -20.49
CA LEU A 93 -10.46 9.72 -21.33
C LEU A 93 -11.11 9.37 -22.69
N PRO A 94 -10.36 9.32 -23.80
CA PRO A 94 -8.95 8.92 -23.85
C PRO A 94 -8.04 9.95 -24.53
N PHE A 95 -7.28 10.70 -23.74
CA PHE A 95 -6.09 11.37 -24.25
C PHE A 95 -4.90 10.41 -24.17
N ALA A 96 -4.41 9.97 -25.33
CA ALA A 96 -3.08 9.39 -25.44
C ALA A 96 -2.06 10.36 -24.82
N SER A 97 -1.06 9.82 -24.12
CA SER A 97 -0.06 10.53 -23.30
C SER A 97 0.37 11.90 -23.85
N TYR A 98 -0.36 12.95 -23.48
CA TYR A 98 -0.08 14.31 -23.90
C TYR A 98 0.94 14.89 -22.93
N LEU A 99 2.16 15.10 -23.42
CA LEU A 99 3.14 15.92 -22.73
C LEU A 99 2.80 17.40 -23.01
N PRO A 100 2.51 18.22 -21.99
CA PRO A 100 2.27 19.64 -22.18
C PRO A 100 3.58 20.35 -22.54
N PRO A 101 3.54 21.52 -23.18
CA PRO A 101 4.74 22.32 -23.40
C PRO A 101 5.35 22.78 -22.08
N SER A 102 6.66 23.04 -22.12
CA SER A 102 7.43 23.56 -20.98
C SER A 102 6.85 24.85 -20.39
N THR A 103 6.20 25.66 -21.22
CA THR A 103 5.53 26.93 -20.88
C THR A 103 4.15 26.80 -20.24
N ALA A 104 3.60 25.59 -20.11
CA ALA A 104 2.29 25.38 -19.49
C ALA A 104 2.28 25.68 -17.97
N SER A 105 1.12 26.04 -17.42
CA SER A 105 0.97 26.29 -15.98
C SER A 105 1.27 25.05 -15.14
N THR A 106 1.61 25.26 -13.86
CA THR A 106 1.93 24.15 -12.95
C THR A 106 0.75 23.21 -12.81
N CYS A 107 -0.47 23.74 -12.71
CA CYS A 107 -1.70 22.94 -12.71
C CYS A 107 -1.90 22.10 -13.99
N THR A 108 -1.57 22.64 -15.17
CA THR A 108 -1.65 21.89 -16.44
C THR A 108 -0.65 20.73 -16.46
N ARG A 109 0.58 20.98 -16.00
CA ARG A 109 1.63 19.96 -15.92
C ARG A 109 1.32 18.87 -14.89
N ALA A 110 0.84 19.24 -13.71
CA ALA A 110 0.38 18.31 -12.69
C ALA A 110 -0.76 17.41 -13.22
N HIS A 111 -1.79 17.99 -13.82
CA HIS A 111 -2.90 17.25 -14.43
C HIS A 111 -2.42 16.26 -15.52
N ALA A 112 -1.48 16.67 -16.38
CA ALA A 112 -0.92 15.77 -17.39
C ALA A 112 -0.17 14.58 -16.78
N SER A 113 0.63 14.80 -15.73
CA SER A 113 1.28 13.72 -14.96
C SER A 113 0.28 12.76 -14.31
N PHE A 114 -0.88 13.25 -13.83
CA PHE A 114 -1.97 12.36 -13.38
C PHE A 114 -2.49 11.47 -14.50
N LEU A 115 -2.73 12.03 -15.69
CA LEU A 115 -3.21 11.24 -16.82
C LEU A 115 -2.15 10.21 -17.28
N ARG A 116 -0.85 10.54 -17.24
CA ARG A 116 0.23 9.57 -17.49
C ARG A 116 0.26 8.45 -16.44
N ALA A 117 0.18 8.79 -15.15
CA ALA A 117 0.13 7.81 -14.05
C ALA A 117 -1.07 6.86 -14.20
N ILE A 118 -2.27 7.42 -14.41
CA ILE A 118 -3.50 6.66 -14.69
C ILE A 118 -3.33 5.74 -15.90
N THR A 119 -2.71 6.22 -16.98
CA THR A 119 -2.46 5.41 -18.19
C THR A 119 -1.56 4.20 -17.88
N ARG A 120 -0.49 4.36 -17.09
CA ARG A 120 0.37 3.22 -16.70
C ARG A 120 -0.36 2.21 -15.82
N ILE A 121 -1.20 2.67 -14.90
CA ILE A 121 -2.04 1.78 -14.08
C ILE A 121 -3.00 1.01 -14.98
N ALA A 122 -3.71 1.68 -15.90
CA ALA A 122 -4.67 1.05 -16.82
C ALA A 122 -4.02 0.06 -17.81
N ASN A 123 -2.75 0.24 -18.17
CA ASN A 123 -1.99 -0.72 -18.99
C ASN A 123 -1.65 -2.02 -18.26
N ILE A 124 -1.70 -2.04 -16.93
CA ILE A 124 -1.22 -3.13 -16.08
C ILE A 124 -2.34 -3.75 -15.23
N VAL A 125 -3.36 -2.97 -14.89
CA VAL A 125 -4.54 -3.38 -14.12
C VAL A 125 -5.75 -3.38 -15.05
N HIS A 126 -6.24 -4.58 -15.37
CA HIS A 126 -7.38 -4.79 -16.25
C HIS A 126 -8.69 -4.63 -15.48
N LEU A 127 -9.22 -3.41 -15.50
CA LEU A 127 -10.47 -3.06 -14.83
C LEU A 127 -11.69 -3.60 -15.59
N ARG A 128 -12.66 -4.12 -14.83
CA ARG A 128 -13.98 -4.53 -15.33
C ARG A 128 -14.99 -3.38 -15.26
N HIS A 129 -14.81 -2.51 -14.27
CA HIS A 129 -15.65 -1.35 -14.02
C HIS A 129 -14.77 -0.13 -13.75
N SER A 130 -15.21 1.04 -14.23
CA SER A 130 -14.48 2.29 -14.06
C SER A 130 -14.22 2.62 -12.59
N ILE A 131 -13.04 3.17 -12.33
CA ILE A 131 -12.65 3.68 -11.01
C ILE A 131 -12.71 5.21 -11.08
N HIS A 132 -13.22 5.83 -10.02
CA HIS A 132 -13.34 7.28 -9.91
C HIS A 132 -12.28 7.83 -8.94
N VAL A 133 -11.41 8.71 -9.41
CA VAL A 133 -10.34 9.32 -8.59
C VAL A 133 -10.67 10.79 -8.35
N LYS A 134 -10.75 11.18 -7.08
CA LYS A 134 -10.81 12.60 -6.67
C LYS A 134 -9.44 13.01 -6.16
N ALA A 135 -8.79 13.93 -6.86
CA ALA A 135 -7.42 14.35 -6.58
C ALA A 135 -7.30 15.87 -6.38
N SER A 136 -6.45 16.28 -5.43
CA SER A 136 -6.08 17.68 -5.23
C SER A 136 -4.57 17.92 -5.35
N PHE A 137 -4.16 19.06 -5.89
CA PHE A 137 -2.79 19.59 -5.84
C PHE A 137 -2.82 21.00 -5.28
N ALA A 138 -2.39 21.17 -4.02
CA ALA A 138 -2.49 22.43 -3.29
C ALA A 138 -1.45 22.50 -2.16
N SER A 139 -1.29 23.65 -1.52
CA SER A 139 -0.29 23.79 -0.45
C SER A 139 -0.80 23.15 0.84
N PHE A 140 -0.07 22.17 1.38
CA PHE A 140 -0.38 21.60 2.69
C PHE A 140 -0.14 22.58 3.85
N CYS A 141 0.43 23.76 3.57
CA CYS A 141 0.68 24.82 4.54
C CYS A 141 -0.34 25.98 4.47
N GLU A 142 -1.33 25.90 3.58
CA GLU A 142 -2.27 27.00 3.30
C GLU A 142 -3.25 27.29 4.46
N GLN A 143 -3.62 26.26 5.22
CA GLN A 143 -4.61 26.36 6.31
C GLN A 143 -4.08 27.00 7.61
N GLN A 144 -2.82 27.46 7.68
CA GLN A 144 -2.31 28.19 8.86
C GLN A 144 -2.71 29.68 8.81
N THR A 145 -3.96 29.95 9.17
CA THR A 145 -4.69 31.23 8.96
C THR A 145 -4.32 32.39 9.91
N SER A 146 -3.22 32.32 10.66
CA SER A 146 -2.81 33.38 11.61
C SER A 146 -1.61 34.21 11.15
N SER A 147 -1.88 35.19 10.27
CA SER A 147 -1.19 36.49 10.04
C SER A 147 0.35 36.60 10.03
N LEU A 148 1.09 35.49 10.02
CA LEU A 148 2.54 35.46 10.14
C LEU A 148 3.11 34.60 9.01
N SER A 149 3.84 35.23 8.08
CA SER A 149 4.60 34.55 7.02
C SER A 149 5.51 33.45 7.59
N THR A 150 6.04 33.68 8.79
CA THR A 150 6.89 32.74 9.54
C THR A 150 6.21 31.41 9.87
N ALA A 151 4.88 31.35 9.97
CA ALA A 151 4.15 30.09 10.21
C ALA A 151 4.11 29.23 8.93
N ARG A 152 3.76 29.83 7.78
CA ARG A 152 3.81 29.17 6.46
C ARG A 152 5.26 28.79 6.08
N GLU A 153 6.23 29.64 6.39
CA GLU A 153 7.67 29.36 6.22
C GLU A 153 8.15 28.21 7.12
N LYS A 154 7.73 28.16 8.39
CA LYS A 154 8.05 27.05 9.30
C LYS A 154 7.45 25.74 8.80
N CYS A 155 6.18 25.75 8.39
CA CYS A 155 5.54 24.58 7.78
C CYS A 155 6.33 24.09 6.54
N ARG A 156 6.68 24.99 5.61
CA ARG A 156 7.54 24.66 4.44
C ARG A 156 8.91 24.10 4.82
N ALA A 157 9.46 24.47 5.97
CA ALA A 157 10.76 23.99 6.46
C ALA A 157 10.69 22.67 7.25
N GLU A 158 9.49 22.18 7.56
CA GLU A 158 9.22 20.98 8.38
C GLU A 158 8.42 19.90 7.62
N GLN A 159 7.68 20.25 6.56
CA GLN A 159 6.91 19.31 5.75
C GLN A 159 7.81 18.39 4.91
N GLY A 160 7.72 17.09 5.18
CA GLY A 160 8.30 16.02 4.36
C GLY A 160 7.28 15.25 3.51
N VAL A 161 5.98 15.56 3.63
CA VAL A 161 4.90 14.85 2.92
C VAL A 161 4.75 15.42 1.51
N LEU A 162 4.96 14.55 0.52
CA LEU A 162 4.87 14.85 -0.92
C LEU A 162 3.43 14.69 -1.44
N GLY A 163 2.74 13.65 -0.97
CA GLY A 163 1.34 13.38 -1.23
C GLY A 163 0.77 12.41 -0.20
N SER A 164 -0.51 12.08 -0.38
CA SER A 164 -1.21 11.01 0.32
C SER A 164 -2.44 10.61 -0.50
N ALA A 165 -2.66 9.32 -0.70
CA ALA A 165 -3.94 8.81 -1.17
C ALA A 165 -4.37 7.53 -0.47
N GLY A 166 -5.66 7.23 -0.57
CA GLY A 166 -6.25 6.02 -0.01
C GLY A 166 -7.65 5.75 -0.56
N PRO A 167 -8.22 4.58 -0.24
CA PRO A 167 -9.59 4.25 -0.62
C PRO A 167 -10.57 5.23 0.02
N ALA A 168 -11.49 5.77 -0.78
CA ALA A 168 -12.51 6.72 -0.33
C ALA A 168 -13.46 6.12 0.70
N ALA A 169 -13.78 4.83 0.52
CA ALA A 169 -14.47 3.99 1.50
C ALA A 169 -13.93 2.56 1.45
N TRP A 170 -14.22 1.83 2.52
CA TRP A 170 -13.94 0.41 2.71
C TRP A 170 -15.26 -0.36 2.79
N HIS A 171 -15.33 -1.51 2.12
CA HIS A 171 -16.54 -2.31 1.96
C HIS A 171 -16.35 -3.69 2.55
N GLU A 172 -17.43 -4.28 3.05
CA GLU A 172 -17.45 -5.65 3.55
C GLU A 172 -18.58 -6.46 2.93
N TRP A 173 -18.40 -7.77 2.93
CA TRP A 173 -19.40 -8.73 2.50
C TRP A 173 -19.82 -9.58 3.70
N ASN A 174 -21.10 -9.93 3.78
CA ASN A 174 -21.53 -11.03 4.64
C ASN A 174 -21.04 -12.37 4.04
N GLU A 175 -21.08 -13.44 4.83
CA GLU A 175 -20.54 -14.75 4.42
C GLU A 175 -21.14 -15.27 3.11
N THR A 176 -22.46 -15.23 2.95
CA THR A 176 -23.17 -15.68 1.74
C THR A 176 -22.79 -14.86 0.51
N THR A 177 -22.73 -13.53 0.63
CA THR A 177 -22.31 -12.66 -0.48
C THR A 177 -20.83 -12.85 -0.81
N ALA A 178 -19.99 -13.09 0.21
CA ALA A 178 -18.57 -13.33 0.01
C ALA A 178 -18.33 -14.62 -0.78
N GLU A 179 -19.03 -15.71 -0.41
CA GLU A 179 -19.00 -16.99 -1.11
C GLU A 179 -19.43 -16.85 -2.58
N MET A 180 -20.55 -16.17 -2.85
CA MET A 180 -21.02 -15.92 -4.22
C MET A 180 -20.03 -15.11 -5.08
N LEU A 181 -19.28 -14.19 -4.48
CA LEU A 181 -18.30 -13.35 -5.18
C LEU A 181 -16.89 -13.95 -5.23
N GLY A 182 -16.63 -15.07 -4.54
CA GLY A 182 -15.28 -15.62 -4.36
C GLY A 182 -14.35 -14.71 -3.54
N THR A 183 -14.93 -13.93 -2.62
CA THR A 183 -14.23 -12.99 -1.73
C THR A 183 -14.17 -13.51 -0.29
N ASP A 184 -13.47 -12.80 0.60
CA ASP A 184 -13.26 -13.20 1.99
C ASP A 184 -14.00 -12.27 2.95
N HIS A 185 -15.05 -12.76 3.59
CA HIS A 185 -15.89 -11.97 4.50
C HIS A 185 -15.13 -11.44 5.74
N SER A 186 -13.92 -11.94 6.01
CA SER A 186 -13.10 -11.55 7.16
C SER A 186 -12.37 -10.21 6.97
N TYR A 187 -12.38 -9.64 5.77
CA TYR A 187 -11.59 -8.46 5.41
C TYR A 187 -12.41 -7.34 4.78
N LEU A 188 -11.90 -6.12 4.89
CA LEU A 188 -12.40 -4.95 4.19
C LEU A 188 -11.72 -4.78 2.83
N TYR A 189 -12.54 -4.50 1.82
CA TYR A 189 -12.16 -4.28 0.43
C TYR A 189 -12.16 -2.77 0.13
N PRO A 190 -11.11 -2.20 -0.51
CA PRO A 190 -11.11 -0.80 -0.92
C PRO A 190 -12.17 -0.58 -2.02
N SER A 191 -12.80 0.60 -2.06
CA SER A 191 -13.87 0.92 -3.03
C SER A 191 -13.53 0.57 -4.48
N ALA A 192 -12.33 0.95 -4.91
CA ALA A 192 -11.78 0.67 -6.23
C ALA A 192 -11.81 -0.83 -6.61
N LEU A 193 -11.56 -1.72 -5.65
CA LEU A 193 -11.59 -3.18 -5.83
C LEU A 193 -13.00 -3.73 -5.65
N ALA A 194 -13.74 -3.28 -4.63
CA ALA A 194 -15.10 -3.75 -4.34
C ALA A 194 -16.03 -3.55 -5.56
N ARG A 195 -15.86 -2.42 -6.27
CA ARG A 195 -16.56 -2.11 -7.52
C ARG A 195 -16.25 -3.09 -8.66
N GLN A 196 -15.09 -3.76 -8.66
CA GLN A 196 -14.75 -4.80 -9.65
C GLN A 196 -15.51 -6.12 -9.43
N TYR A 197 -16.06 -6.33 -8.22
CA TYR A 197 -16.84 -7.51 -7.86
C TYR A 197 -18.35 -7.29 -7.97
N ALA A 198 -18.87 -6.17 -7.46
CA ALA A 198 -20.32 -5.94 -7.42
C ALA A 198 -20.72 -4.47 -7.62
N PRO A 199 -20.53 -3.90 -8.83
CA PRO A 199 -20.68 -2.46 -9.14
C PRO A 199 -22.08 -1.87 -8.89
N HIS A 200 -23.09 -2.72 -8.67
CA HIS A 200 -24.48 -2.34 -8.45
C HIS A 200 -25.05 -2.84 -7.11
N ALA A 201 -24.26 -3.54 -6.29
CA ALA A 201 -24.74 -4.14 -5.04
C ALA A 201 -24.58 -3.22 -3.81
N MET A 202 -23.84 -2.12 -3.95
CA MET A 202 -23.49 -1.21 -2.86
C MET A 202 -23.73 0.25 -3.25
N GLN A 203 -24.05 1.07 -2.24
CA GLN A 203 -23.99 2.53 -2.37
C GLN A 203 -22.53 2.96 -2.27
N TYR A 204 -21.85 3.04 -3.41
CA TYR A 204 -20.53 3.65 -3.50
C TYR A 204 -20.62 5.17 -3.31
N GLN A 205 -19.54 5.77 -2.81
CA GLN A 205 -19.33 7.21 -2.91
C GLN A 205 -19.13 7.62 -4.38
N ASP A 206 -19.22 8.93 -4.65
CA ASP A 206 -19.00 9.53 -5.98
C ASP A 206 -17.58 9.28 -6.52
N TYR A 207 -16.63 8.96 -5.63
CA TYR A 207 -15.26 8.58 -5.96
C TYR A 207 -14.82 7.34 -5.15
N ASP A 208 -13.88 6.59 -5.71
CA ASP A 208 -13.31 5.35 -5.14
C ASP A 208 -11.97 5.58 -4.44
N ILE A 209 -11.21 6.58 -4.89
CA ILE A 209 -9.89 6.96 -4.38
C ILE A 209 -9.91 8.47 -4.08
N ALA A 210 -9.50 8.84 -2.87
CA ALA A 210 -9.16 10.21 -2.51
C ALA A 210 -7.65 10.38 -2.53
N ALA A 211 -7.16 11.45 -3.17
CA ALA A 211 -5.74 11.76 -3.27
C ALA A 211 -5.47 13.26 -3.06
N SER A 212 -4.39 13.59 -2.37
CA SER A 212 -3.96 14.96 -2.12
C SER A 212 -2.45 15.07 -2.27
N PHE A 213 -1.98 16.09 -2.97
CA PHE A 213 -0.57 16.29 -3.27
C PHE A 213 -0.14 17.70 -2.93
N ASN A 214 1.05 17.81 -2.37
CA ASN A 214 1.58 19.07 -1.87
C ASN A 214 2.16 19.88 -3.03
N SER A 215 1.76 21.14 -3.21
CA SER A 215 2.29 22.02 -4.27
C SER A 215 3.60 22.74 -3.89
N GLU A 216 4.03 22.61 -2.64
CA GLU A 216 5.23 23.28 -2.09
C GLU A 216 6.60 22.63 -2.45
N PRO A 217 6.75 21.30 -2.63
CA PRO A 217 7.98 20.69 -3.12
C PRO A 217 8.41 21.19 -4.50
N LEU A 218 9.67 20.93 -4.85
CA LEU A 218 10.14 21.09 -6.22
C LEU A 218 9.75 19.87 -7.03
N TRP A 219 8.97 20.12 -8.08
CA TRP A 219 8.40 19.08 -8.91
C TRP A 219 9.01 19.08 -10.31
N TYR A 220 9.50 17.91 -10.73
CA TYR A 220 9.70 17.61 -12.12
C TYR A 220 8.37 17.12 -12.73
N PHE A 221 8.02 17.71 -13.86
CA PHE A 221 6.94 17.26 -14.73
C PHE A 221 7.53 17.03 -16.12
N ALA A 222 7.23 15.90 -16.76
CA ALA A 222 7.63 15.68 -18.15
C ALA A 222 6.87 16.63 -19.09
N THR A 223 7.58 17.21 -20.06
CA THR A 223 7.04 18.18 -21.03
C THR A 223 7.46 17.81 -22.45
N SER A 224 6.76 18.32 -23.48
CA SER A 224 7.03 17.99 -24.89
C SER A 224 8.41 18.44 -25.38
N ASP A 225 9.03 19.38 -24.67
CA ASP A 225 10.23 20.10 -25.09
C ASP A 225 11.47 19.68 -24.28
N SER A 226 11.29 18.76 -23.32
CA SER A 226 12.32 18.27 -22.40
C SER A 226 12.48 16.76 -22.51
N ASP A 227 13.68 16.25 -22.80
CA ASP A 227 13.99 14.84 -22.55
C ASP A 227 14.02 14.58 -21.03
N ASP A 228 13.59 13.38 -20.58
CA ASP A 228 13.62 12.95 -19.16
C ASP A 228 15.03 12.91 -18.54
N SER A 229 16.08 13.24 -19.31
CA SER A 229 17.46 13.38 -18.87
C SER A 229 17.92 14.83 -18.64
N ASP A 230 17.17 15.85 -19.06
CA ASP A 230 17.57 17.25 -18.91
C ASP A 230 17.21 17.79 -17.52
N TRP A 231 18.03 17.38 -16.55
CA TRP A 231 17.86 17.66 -15.13
C TRP A 231 18.73 18.83 -14.67
N ASP A 232 18.15 20.02 -14.56
CA ASP A 232 18.74 21.11 -13.76
C ASP A 232 17.78 21.58 -12.66
N ALA A 233 18.11 21.18 -11.42
CA ALA A 233 17.42 21.63 -10.22
C ALA A 233 17.53 23.15 -10.01
N ASN A 234 18.56 23.82 -10.53
CA ASN A 234 18.66 25.28 -10.49
C ASN A 234 17.67 25.92 -11.47
N HIS A 235 17.58 25.42 -12.70
CA HIS A 235 16.58 25.86 -13.67
C HIS A 235 15.15 25.73 -13.11
N GLN A 236 14.78 24.56 -12.57
CA GLN A 236 13.47 24.34 -11.98
C GLN A 236 13.21 25.24 -10.76
N TRP A 237 14.22 25.43 -9.89
CA TRP A 237 14.15 26.38 -8.78
C TRP A 237 13.87 27.81 -9.26
N HIS A 238 14.56 28.25 -10.31
CA HIS A 238 14.36 29.58 -10.88
C HIS A 238 12.98 29.73 -11.52
N LEU A 239 12.45 28.73 -12.23
CA LEU A 239 11.10 28.77 -12.78
C LEU A 239 10.00 28.88 -11.70
N GLN A 240 10.10 28.08 -10.62
CA GLN A 240 9.03 27.99 -9.62
C GLN A 240 9.09 29.12 -8.57
N TRP A 241 10.28 29.65 -8.24
CA TRP A 241 10.47 30.50 -7.06
C TRP A 241 11.13 31.87 -7.28
N SER A 242 11.63 32.19 -8.47
CA SER A 242 12.37 33.46 -8.70
C SER A 242 11.59 34.74 -8.42
N ALA A 243 10.25 34.71 -8.49
CA ALA A 243 9.38 35.86 -8.25
C ALA A 243 8.81 35.96 -6.82
N LYS A 244 9.08 34.99 -5.92
CA LYS A 244 8.50 34.96 -4.56
C LYS A 244 9.48 35.54 -3.52
N PRO A 245 9.06 36.44 -2.61
CA PRO A 245 9.97 37.19 -1.75
C PRO A 245 10.72 36.36 -0.68
N ASN A 246 10.25 35.16 -0.32
CA ASN A 246 10.93 34.23 0.61
C ASN A 246 10.76 32.77 0.10
N PRO A 247 11.70 32.23 -0.71
CA PRO A 247 11.59 30.87 -1.23
C PRO A 247 12.12 29.81 -0.22
N PRO A 248 11.56 28.60 -0.18
CA PRO A 248 11.82 27.62 0.89
C PRO A 248 13.22 26.98 0.80
N LEU A 249 14.22 27.61 1.43
CA LEU A 249 15.65 27.28 1.29
C LEU A 249 16.06 25.81 1.54
N LYS A 250 15.29 25.03 2.33
CA LYS A 250 15.55 23.60 2.54
C LYS A 250 15.22 22.70 1.34
N LEU A 251 14.30 23.12 0.46
CA LEU A 251 13.88 22.33 -0.70
C LEU A 251 14.82 22.49 -1.90
N ARG A 252 15.73 23.49 -1.87
CA ARG A 252 16.61 23.91 -2.96
C ARG A 252 17.53 22.83 -3.56
N ALA A 253 17.69 21.68 -2.90
CA ALA A 253 18.59 20.60 -3.33
C ALA A 253 17.88 19.33 -3.82
N VAL A 254 16.55 19.25 -3.73
CA VAL A 254 15.81 17.99 -3.90
C VAL A 254 14.53 18.22 -4.70
N VAL A 255 14.59 17.85 -5.98
CA VAL A 255 13.42 17.79 -6.89
C VAL A 255 12.93 16.33 -6.95
N TYR A 256 11.62 16.15 -7.06
CA TYR A 256 10.97 14.84 -7.20
C TYR A 256 10.19 14.76 -8.51
N ASP A 257 10.13 13.59 -9.12
CA ASP A 257 9.22 13.32 -10.23
C ASP A 257 7.78 13.25 -9.72
N PHE A 258 6.90 14.13 -10.23
CA PHE A 258 5.52 14.19 -9.75
C PHE A 258 4.70 12.95 -10.14
N GLU A 259 4.96 12.35 -11.30
CA GLU A 259 4.29 11.14 -11.75
C GLU A 259 4.68 9.91 -10.93
N GLN A 260 5.94 9.82 -10.46
CA GLN A 260 6.36 8.81 -9.49
C GLN A 260 5.46 8.86 -8.25
N ILE A 261 5.26 10.05 -7.69
CA ILE A 261 4.48 10.22 -6.46
C ILE A 261 3.00 9.95 -6.75
N VAL A 262 2.44 10.44 -7.86
CA VAL A 262 1.04 10.12 -8.22
C VAL A 262 0.83 8.61 -8.38
N LEU A 263 1.73 7.90 -9.07
CA LEU A 263 1.65 6.44 -9.21
C LEU A 263 1.71 5.72 -7.85
N HIS A 264 2.64 6.14 -6.99
CA HIS A 264 2.83 5.59 -5.65
C HIS A 264 1.55 5.74 -4.81
N GLU A 265 1.02 6.97 -4.73
CA GLU A 265 -0.18 7.24 -3.93
C GLU A 265 -1.41 6.52 -4.48
N LEU A 266 -1.63 6.51 -5.81
CA LEU A 266 -2.77 5.81 -6.39
C LEU A 266 -2.76 4.29 -6.11
N LEU A 267 -1.59 3.68 -5.88
CA LEU A 267 -1.49 2.28 -5.45
C LEU A 267 -1.98 2.06 -4.01
N HIS A 268 -1.76 3.01 -3.09
CA HIS A 268 -2.43 3.00 -1.79
C HIS A 268 -3.95 3.12 -1.96
N GLY A 269 -4.41 3.98 -2.88
CA GLY A 269 -5.81 4.08 -3.29
C GLY A 269 -6.44 2.79 -3.80
N LEU A 270 -5.66 1.97 -4.53
CA LEU A 270 -6.08 0.64 -4.97
C LEU A 270 -6.08 -0.42 -3.85
N GLY A 271 -5.53 -0.11 -2.66
CA GLY A 271 -5.50 -1.01 -1.51
C GLY A 271 -4.13 -1.60 -1.16
N PHE A 272 -3.04 -1.09 -1.72
CA PHE A 272 -1.69 -1.41 -1.24
C PHE A 272 -1.43 -0.68 0.08
N ILE A 273 -2.14 -1.07 1.15
CA ILE A 273 -2.05 -0.38 2.45
C ILE A 273 -2.48 -1.32 3.58
N SER A 274 -1.73 -1.32 4.68
CA SER A 274 -1.93 -2.18 5.85
C SER A 274 -2.70 -1.47 6.96
N SER A 275 -3.65 -2.16 7.61
CA SER A 275 -4.34 -1.64 8.80
C SER A 275 -3.63 -1.95 10.13
N TRP A 276 -2.43 -2.54 10.09
CA TRP A 276 -1.61 -2.77 11.28
C TRP A 276 -0.99 -1.47 11.80
N TYR A 277 -1.54 -0.94 12.89
CA TYR A 277 -1.21 0.40 13.39
C TYR A 277 -1.21 0.45 14.94
N PRO A 278 -0.48 1.41 15.56
CA PRO A 278 -0.57 1.74 16.99
C PRO A 278 -1.91 2.40 17.35
N TRP A 279 -3.00 1.64 17.23
CA TRP A 279 -4.37 2.12 17.43
C TRP A 279 -4.71 2.47 18.90
N LEU A 280 -3.92 1.98 19.88
CA LEU A 280 -4.14 2.24 21.32
C LEU A 280 -3.05 3.09 21.96
N ASP A 281 -1.80 2.87 21.57
CA ASP A 281 -0.60 3.52 22.09
C ASP A 281 0.59 3.27 21.16
N ASN A 282 1.65 4.05 21.36
CA ASN A 282 2.89 3.99 20.57
C ASN A 282 3.81 2.81 20.97
N THR A 283 3.25 1.72 21.52
CA THR A 283 4.03 0.56 22.01
C THR A 283 3.47 -0.80 21.59
N SER A 284 2.27 -0.82 20.99
CA SER A 284 1.57 -2.00 20.52
C SER A 284 1.08 -1.79 19.09
N ILE A 285 0.80 -2.85 18.33
CA ILE A 285 0.06 -2.75 17.07
C ILE A 285 -1.15 -3.69 17.06
N LEU A 286 -2.29 -3.18 16.56
CA LEU A 286 -3.50 -3.97 16.33
C LEU A 286 -3.77 -4.07 14.82
N PRO A 287 -4.43 -5.14 14.34
CA PRO A 287 -4.70 -5.35 12.92
C PRO A 287 -5.78 -4.42 12.36
N ALA A 288 -6.51 -3.70 13.20
CA ALA A 288 -7.66 -2.88 12.84
C ALA A 288 -7.97 -1.86 13.95
N ALA A 289 -8.72 -0.81 13.61
CA ALA A 289 -9.13 0.24 14.54
C ALA A 289 -10.21 -0.27 15.52
N PRO A 290 -10.33 0.29 16.74
CA PRO A 290 -11.47 0.06 17.61
C PRO A 290 -12.79 0.47 16.96
N LEU A 291 -13.80 -0.41 17.02
CA LEU A 291 -15.14 -0.11 16.54
C LEU A 291 -15.95 0.54 17.66
N VAL A 292 -16.16 1.85 17.52
CA VAL A 292 -16.88 2.70 18.48
C VAL A 292 -18.28 3.00 17.94
N LEU A 293 -19.32 2.74 18.73
CA LEU A 293 -20.71 3.10 18.43
C LEU A 293 -20.99 4.59 18.68
N THR A 294 -22.15 5.06 18.24
CA THR A 294 -22.57 6.48 18.36
C THR A 294 -22.74 6.97 19.80
N ASP A 295 -22.91 6.06 20.77
CA ASP A 295 -22.96 6.33 22.21
C ASP A 295 -21.57 6.33 22.89
N GLY A 296 -20.50 6.03 22.14
CA GLY A 296 -19.14 5.90 22.64
C GLY A 296 -18.76 4.50 23.14
N THR A 297 -19.65 3.51 23.03
CA THR A 297 -19.39 2.12 23.41
C THR A 297 -18.44 1.45 22.41
N ILE A 298 -17.40 0.75 22.89
CA ILE A 298 -16.60 -0.14 22.05
C ILE A 298 -17.25 -1.52 21.95
N VAL A 299 -17.45 -2.00 20.72
CA VAL A 299 -17.95 -3.37 20.43
C VAL A 299 -16.86 -4.33 19.90
N GLY A 300 -15.61 -3.88 19.83
CA GLY A 300 -14.46 -4.68 19.43
C GLY A 300 -13.48 -3.88 18.56
N LEU A 301 -12.84 -4.54 17.59
CA LEU A 301 -12.14 -3.88 16.48
C LEU A 301 -12.97 -4.02 15.20
N THR A 302 -12.75 -3.13 14.23
CA THR A 302 -13.28 -3.29 12.86
C THR A 302 -12.64 -4.50 12.18
N LYS A 303 -13.17 -4.89 11.02
CA LYS A 303 -12.45 -5.82 10.14
C LYS A 303 -11.12 -5.20 9.66
N PRO A 304 -10.07 -6.01 9.48
CA PRO A 304 -8.79 -5.59 8.91
C PRO A 304 -8.87 -5.39 7.40
N TRP A 305 -7.97 -4.60 6.83
CA TRP A 305 -7.88 -4.39 5.38
C TRP A 305 -7.34 -5.62 4.67
N LEU A 306 -7.84 -5.90 3.45
CA LEU A 306 -7.53 -7.11 2.69
C LEU A 306 -6.04 -7.37 2.47
N PHE A 307 -5.22 -6.31 2.39
CA PHE A 307 -3.76 -6.42 2.31
C PHE A 307 -3.14 -7.29 3.42
N ASN A 308 -3.70 -7.23 4.63
CA ASN A 308 -3.22 -7.99 5.79
C ASN A 308 -3.30 -9.51 5.60
N LYS A 309 -4.22 -10.00 4.75
CA LYS A 309 -4.47 -11.42 4.47
C LYS A 309 -3.20 -12.16 4.01
N TRP A 310 -2.33 -11.43 3.32
CA TRP A 310 -1.16 -11.96 2.62
C TRP A 310 0.16 -11.75 3.38
N MET A 311 0.12 -11.12 4.56
CA MET A 311 1.32 -10.83 5.35
C MET A 311 1.72 -12.03 6.23
N ALA A 312 3.03 -12.30 6.35
CA ALA A 312 3.60 -13.23 7.31
C ALA A 312 4.80 -12.65 8.07
N HIS A 313 4.88 -12.96 9.36
CA HIS A 313 6.02 -12.65 10.21
C HIS A 313 7.14 -13.65 9.92
N VAL A 314 8.19 -13.18 9.26
CA VAL A 314 9.28 -13.99 8.70
C VAL A 314 10.09 -14.73 9.79
N PRO A 315 10.47 -14.12 10.94
CA PRO A 315 11.24 -14.80 11.98
C PRO A 315 10.53 -16.01 12.59
N THR A 316 9.23 -15.89 12.90
CA THR A 316 8.43 -17.00 13.50
C THR A 316 7.77 -17.89 12.46
N ARG A 317 7.76 -17.48 11.18
CA ARG A 317 7.12 -18.18 10.05
C ARG A 317 5.61 -18.34 10.26
N THR A 318 5.00 -17.32 10.87
CA THR A 318 3.59 -17.27 11.25
C THR A 318 2.85 -16.30 10.33
N TRP A 319 1.70 -16.69 9.79
CA TRP A 319 0.87 -15.75 9.02
C TRP A 319 0.32 -14.68 9.96
N MET A 320 0.37 -13.40 9.57
CA MET A 320 -0.13 -12.29 10.40
C MET A 320 -1.62 -12.46 10.73
N ARG A 321 -2.39 -13.13 9.84
CA ARG A 321 -3.79 -13.50 10.08
C ARG A 321 -4.01 -14.35 11.34
N GLN A 322 -3.01 -15.13 11.80
CA GLN A 322 -3.12 -15.96 12.99
C GLN A 322 -3.06 -15.12 14.27
N TYR A 323 -2.13 -14.15 14.33
CA TYR A 323 -2.09 -13.16 15.42
C TYR A 323 -3.33 -12.24 15.40
N GLN A 324 -3.74 -11.82 14.20
CA GLN A 324 -4.95 -11.04 13.98
C GLN A 324 -6.19 -11.76 14.53
N GLN A 325 -6.37 -13.06 14.26
CA GLN A 325 -7.49 -13.83 14.79
C GLN A 325 -7.51 -13.83 16.32
N GLN A 326 -6.37 -14.09 16.98
CA GLN A 326 -6.25 -14.01 18.43
C GLN A 326 -6.66 -12.63 18.97
N ILE A 327 -6.18 -11.55 18.34
CA ILE A 327 -6.47 -10.17 18.75
C ILE A 327 -7.94 -9.80 18.54
N LEU A 328 -8.52 -10.14 17.39
CA LEU A 328 -9.92 -9.85 17.06
C LEU A 328 -10.89 -10.61 17.98
N THR A 329 -10.67 -11.91 18.18
CA THR A 329 -11.51 -12.72 19.09
C THR A 329 -11.46 -12.18 20.52
N THR A 330 -10.27 -11.96 21.08
CA THR A 330 -10.15 -11.42 22.45
C THR A 330 -10.73 -10.01 22.58
N SER A 331 -10.62 -9.17 21.55
CA SER A 331 -11.25 -7.84 21.53
C SER A 331 -12.77 -7.90 21.60
N ALA A 332 -13.38 -8.78 20.80
CA ALA A 332 -14.82 -9.02 20.78
C ALA A 332 -15.32 -9.68 22.08
N ASP A 333 -14.57 -10.63 22.63
CA ASP A 333 -14.92 -11.30 23.90
C ASP A 333 -14.96 -10.32 25.07
N ILE A 334 -14.08 -9.32 25.12
CA ILE A 334 -14.12 -8.25 26.13
C ILE A 334 -15.36 -7.38 25.96
N ALA A 335 -15.71 -7.02 24.73
CA ALA A 335 -16.87 -6.18 24.45
C ALA A 335 -18.21 -6.89 24.70
N ASN A 336 -18.26 -8.20 24.45
CA ASN A 336 -19.42 -9.05 24.73
C ASN A 336 -19.50 -9.50 26.21
N GLY A 337 -18.39 -9.43 26.94
CA GLY A 337 -18.32 -9.87 28.33
C GLY A 337 -19.01 -8.89 29.30
N ILE A 338 -19.79 -9.40 30.24
CA ILE A 338 -20.41 -8.57 31.29
C ILE A 338 -19.36 -8.22 32.36
N PHE A 339 -18.64 -7.10 32.20
CA PHE A 339 -17.92 -6.49 33.32
C PHE A 339 -18.90 -5.68 34.18
N ASN A 340 -19.07 -6.09 35.44
CA ASN A 340 -19.82 -5.36 36.48
C ASN A 340 -21.26 -4.95 36.10
N GLY A 341 -21.94 -5.71 35.24
CA GLY A 341 -23.36 -5.49 34.93
C GLY A 341 -23.67 -4.25 34.09
N SER A 342 -22.65 -3.56 33.54
CA SER A 342 -22.85 -2.47 32.57
C SER A 342 -22.74 -2.98 31.13
N LEU A 343 -23.66 -2.53 30.28
CA LEU A 343 -23.68 -2.82 28.84
C LEU A 343 -22.87 -1.81 28.01
N ILE A 344 -22.37 -0.74 28.65
CA ILE A 344 -21.61 0.34 28.02
C ILE A 344 -20.16 0.21 28.45
N PHE A 345 -19.27 0.10 27.45
CA PHE A 345 -17.81 0.05 27.63
C PHE A 345 -17.17 1.32 27.07
N PRO A 346 -16.90 2.33 27.92
CA PRO A 346 -16.11 3.49 27.52
C PRO A 346 -14.70 3.06 27.06
N PHE A 347 -14.14 3.78 26.08
CA PHE A 347 -12.84 3.47 25.45
C PHE A 347 -11.74 3.10 26.45
N ASN A 348 -11.59 3.88 27.52
CA ASN A 348 -10.56 3.66 28.53
C ASN A 348 -10.75 2.36 29.31
N THR A 349 -12.00 1.97 29.60
CA THR A 349 -12.32 0.73 30.32
C THR A 349 -12.05 -0.50 29.45
N TRP A 350 -12.51 -0.48 28.19
CA TRP A 350 -12.21 -1.55 27.24
C TRP A 350 -10.70 -1.67 26.98
N THR A 351 -9.99 -0.53 26.82
CA THR A 351 -8.54 -0.52 26.62
C THR A 351 -7.80 -1.10 27.83
N ALA A 352 -8.21 -0.73 29.06
CA ALA A 352 -7.63 -1.29 30.28
C ALA A 352 -7.90 -2.81 30.40
N ALA A 353 -9.09 -3.28 30.04
CA ALA A 353 -9.39 -4.71 30.00
C ALA A 353 -8.52 -5.44 28.95
N PHE A 354 -8.43 -4.91 27.72
CA PHE A 354 -7.63 -5.50 26.64
C PHE A 354 -6.14 -5.59 27.01
N LYS A 355 -5.59 -4.55 27.66
CA LYS A 355 -4.20 -4.52 28.12
C LYS A 355 -3.84 -5.60 29.15
N ASN A 356 -4.82 -6.21 29.81
CA ASN A 356 -4.62 -7.31 30.74
C ASN A 356 -4.73 -8.71 30.07
N THR A 357 -4.83 -8.79 28.74
CA THR A 357 -5.01 -10.07 28.02
C THR A 357 -3.75 -10.57 27.31
N PRO A 358 -3.63 -11.89 27.05
CA PRO A 358 -2.59 -12.45 26.20
C PRO A 358 -2.55 -11.85 24.78
N ALA A 359 -3.69 -11.38 24.25
CA ALA A 359 -3.76 -10.74 22.95
C ALA A 359 -3.02 -9.39 22.91
N TYR A 360 -3.04 -8.62 24.01
CA TYR A 360 -2.20 -7.42 24.12
C TYR A 360 -0.71 -7.76 24.23
N THR A 361 -0.35 -8.86 24.91
CA THR A 361 1.04 -9.38 24.87
C THR A 361 1.47 -9.72 23.44
N THR A 362 0.58 -10.30 22.62
CA THR A 362 0.82 -10.50 21.18
C THR A 362 0.97 -9.16 20.44
N ALA A 363 0.14 -8.15 20.73
CA ALA A 363 0.23 -6.82 20.12
C ALA A 363 1.55 -6.08 20.45
N LEU A 364 2.03 -6.20 21.69
CA LEU A 364 3.35 -5.72 22.11
C LEU A 364 4.48 -6.47 21.40
N TYR A 365 4.42 -7.80 21.36
CA TYR A 365 5.40 -8.64 20.68
C TYR A 365 5.52 -8.30 19.19
N LEU A 366 4.40 -8.08 18.50
CA LEU A 366 4.40 -7.68 17.10
C LEU A 366 4.96 -6.26 16.90
N TYR A 367 4.72 -5.33 17.82
CA TYR A 367 5.36 -4.02 17.77
C TYR A 367 6.89 -4.17 17.83
N THR A 368 7.42 -4.90 18.83
CA THR A 368 8.87 -5.00 19.06
C THR A 368 9.62 -5.92 18.09
N HIS A 369 8.97 -6.96 17.54
CA HIS A 369 9.65 -7.97 16.71
C HIS A 369 9.28 -7.93 15.23
N ALA A 370 8.12 -7.39 14.86
CA ALA A 370 7.65 -7.31 13.48
C ALA A 370 7.66 -5.87 12.94
N ALA A 371 7.14 -4.90 13.71
CA ALA A 371 6.92 -3.54 13.22
C ALA A 371 8.21 -2.69 13.17
N ILE A 372 9.10 -2.87 14.14
CA ILE A 372 10.34 -2.08 14.29
C ILE A 372 11.63 -2.85 13.94
N ASN A 373 11.52 -3.93 13.15
CA ASN A 373 12.63 -4.86 12.90
C ASN A 373 12.84 -5.12 11.40
N PRO A 374 13.93 -4.60 10.78
CA PRO A 374 14.16 -4.68 9.34
C PRO A 374 14.05 -6.08 8.73
N GLY A 375 13.11 -6.22 7.78
CA GLY A 375 12.85 -7.45 7.05
C GLY A 375 11.99 -8.47 7.79
N ALA A 376 11.42 -8.13 8.95
CA ALA A 376 10.66 -9.07 9.78
C ALA A 376 9.29 -9.47 9.20
N VAL A 377 8.76 -8.75 8.22
CA VAL A 377 7.47 -9.07 7.59
C VAL A 377 7.61 -9.09 6.07
N ALA A 378 6.98 -10.10 5.45
CA ALA A 378 6.82 -10.20 4.01
C ALA A 378 5.34 -10.31 3.64
N THR A 379 4.96 -9.83 2.46
CA THR A 379 3.66 -10.09 1.84
C THR A 379 3.83 -11.11 0.71
N TYR A 380 2.88 -12.03 0.58
CA TYR A 380 2.92 -13.13 -0.38
C TYR A 380 1.89 -12.94 -1.48
N PHE A 381 2.21 -13.38 -2.70
CA PHE A 381 1.29 -13.34 -3.81
C PHE A 381 1.44 -14.58 -4.70
N PRO A 382 0.35 -15.07 -5.32
CA PRO A 382 0.44 -16.13 -6.31
C PRO A 382 1.23 -15.66 -7.53
N LYS A 383 1.96 -16.57 -8.18
CA LYS A 383 2.55 -16.36 -9.50
C LYS A 383 2.41 -17.63 -10.33
N LEU A 384 2.01 -17.48 -11.59
CA LEU A 384 2.07 -18.57 -12.57
C LEU A 384 3.52 -18.73 -13.02
N LEU A 385 4.09 -19.91 -12.80
CA LEU A 385 5.40 -20.25 -13.35
C LEU A 385 5.27 -20.67 -14.82
N PRO A 386 6.32 -20.49 -15.65
CA PRO A 386 6.36 -21.09 -16.98
C PRO A 386 6.07 -22.60 -16.89
N PRO A 387 5.25 -23.17 -17.79
CA PRO A 387 5.03 -24.61 -17.78
C PRO A 387 6.38 -25.31 -18.03
N PRO A 388 6.74 -26.34 -17.24
CA PRO A 388 7.92 -27.15 -17.56
C PRO A 388 7.70 -27.81 -18.93
N TYR A 389 8.80 -28.08 -19.65
CA TYR A 389 8.85 -28.53 -21.06
C TYR A 389 7.96 -29.74 -21.46
N HIS A 390 7.33 -30.40 -20.50
CA HIS A 390 6.41 -31.53 -20.67
C HIS A 390 5.03 -31.36 -20.01
N ARG A 391 4.59 -30.14 -19.67
CA ARG A 391 3.23 -29.86 -19.18
C ARG A 391 2.56 -28.76 -19.98
N THR A 392 1.24 -28.87 -20.12
CA THR A 392 0.38 -27.83 -20.71
C THR A 392 -0.11 -26.82 -19.67
N THR A 393 0.12 -27.07 -18.38
CA THR A 393 -0.34 -26.23 -17.26
C THR A 393 0.83 -25.56 -16.54
N SER A 394 0.75 -24.24 -16.39
CA SER A 394 1.61 -23.46 -15.50
C SER A 394 1.33 -23.81 -14.04
N PRO A 395 2.32 -24.28 -13.26
CA PRO A 395 2.13 -24.47 -11.83
C PRO A 395 2.06 -23.12 -11.11
N LEU A 396 1.21 -23.04 -10.09
CA LEU A 396 1.10 -21.88 -9.21
C LEU A 396 2.17 -21.96 -8.12
N ALA A 397 2.94 -20.90 -7.92
CA ALA A 397 3.86 -20.74 -6.80
C ALA A 397 3.50 -19.50 -5.97
N LEU A 398 3.86 -19.48 -4.69
CA LEU A 398 3.83 -18.26 -3.89
C LEU A 398 5.17 -17.54 -4.03
N HIS A 399 5.12 -16.32 -4.56
CA HIS A 399 6.21 -15.35 -4.49
C HIS A 399 5.98 -14.44 -3.28
N TYR A 400 7.00 -13.67 -2.88
CA TYR A 400 6.90 -12.73 -1.77
C TYR A 400 7.66 -11.44 -2.03
N ALA A 401 7.26 -10.40 -1.30
CA ALA A 401 7.97 -9.13 -1.21
C ALA A 401 8.22 -8.77 0.27
N ILE A 402 9.42 -8.28 0.59
CA ILE A 402 9.74 -7.83 1.94
C ILE A 402 9.07 -6.47 2.18
N LEU A 403 8.33 -6.35 3.29
CA LEU A 403 7.68 -5.10 3.66
C LEU A 403 8.61 -4.21 4.49
N TYR A 404 8.39 -2.90 4.37
CA TYR A 404 9.12 -1.89 5.12
C TYR A 404 8.82 -2.00 6.62
N THR A 405 9.86 -2.28 7.38
CA THR A 405 9.85 -2.53 8.83
C THR A 405 11.04 -1.79 9.46
N PRO A 406 11.01 -0.44 9.53
CA PRO A 406 12.13 0.38 9.98
C PRO A 406 12.56 0.11 11.44
N PRO A 407 13.76 0.53 11.87
CA PRO A 407 14.18 0.43 13.29
C PRO A 407 13.32 1.22 14.29
N GLU A 408 12.54 2.20 13.81
CA GLU A 408 11.60 2.99 14.58
C GLU A 408 10.26 3.00 13.84
N TYR A 409 9.12 2.81 14.53
CA TYR A 409 7.83 2.70 13.87
C TYR A 409 7.49 3.97 13.10
N SER A 410 7.19 3.84 11.80
CA SER A 410 6.86 4.94 10.92
C SER A 410 5.38 4.87 10.54
N ALA A 411 4.58 5.75 11.14
CA ALA A 411 3.15 5.84 10.90
C ALA A 411 2.83 6.06 9.42
N GLY A 412 1.87 5.30 8.88
CA GLY A 412 1.55 5.28 7.45
C GLY A 412 2.54 4.51 6.58
N SER A 413 3.82 4.40 6.98
CA SER A 413 4.85 3.74 6.18
C SER A 413 5.06 2.26 6.52
N THR A 414 5.16 1.90 7.81
CA THR A 414 5.42 0.53 8.27
C THR A 414 4.34 -0.42 7.74
N PHE A 415 4.76 -1.55 7.16
CA PHE A 415 3.95 -2.55 6.44
C PHE A 415 3.23 -2.10 5.16
N SER A 416 2.87 -0.83 5.00
CA SER A 416 2.19 -0.33 3.78
C SER A 416 3.12 -0.16 2.57
N HIS A 417 4.41 -0.46 2.72
CA HIS A 417 5.45 -0.26 1.70
C HIS A 417 6.33 -1.48 1.52
N LEU A 418 6.99 -1.54 0.38
CA LEU A 418 8.14 -2.43 0.12
C LEU A 418 9.40 -1.91 0.82
N ASP A 419 10.26 -2.83 1.27
CA ASP A 419 11.46 -2.44 2.00
C ASP A 419 12.40 -1.52 1.20
N SER A 420 12.73 -0.38 1.81
CA SER A 420 13.51 0.68 1.17
C SER A 420 14.90 0.21 0.75
N ASN A 421 15.57 -0.63 1.55
CA ASN A 421 16.94 -1.05 1.28
C ASN A 421 16.99 -2.19 0.25
N THR A 422 16.12 -3.17 0.39
CA THR A 422 16.01 -4.35 -0.48
C THR A 422 15.72 -3.96 -1.94
N TYR A 423 14.88 -2.96 -2.15
CA TYR A 423 14.40 -2.59 -3.49
C TYR A 423 15.01 -1.31 -4.07
N ARG A 424 15.97 -0.67 -3.37
CA ARG A 424 16.71 0.50 -3.89
C ARG A 424 17.48 0.12 -5.15
N GLY A 425 17.30 0.88 -6.24
CA GLY A 425 17.99 0.61 -7.52
C GLY A 425 17.53 -0.67 -8.22
N THR A 426 16.32 -1.15 -7.91
CA THR A 426 15.68 -2.28 -8.60
C THR A 426 14.44 -1.79 -9.36
N LYS A 427 13.84 -2.61 -10.23
CA LYS A 427 12.54 -2.31 -10.87
C LYS A 427 11.34 -2.27 -9.90
N GLN A 428 11.56 -2.56 -8.63
CA GLN A 428 10.51 -2.64 -7.59
C GLN A 428 10.53 -1.41 -6.67
N PHE A 429 11.10 -0.30 -7.15
CA PHE A 429 11.37 0.88 -6.34
C PHE A 429 10.13 1.70 -5.97
N LEU A 430 9.04 1.58 -6.73
CA LEU A 430 7.92 2.51 -6.70
C LEU A 430 7.23 2.56 -5.32
N MET A 431 6.92 1.41 -4.73
CA MET A 431 6.26 1.30 -3.42
C MET A 431 7.23 1.34 -2.23
N ARG A 432 8.40 1.99 -2.36
CA ARG A 432 9.28 2.29 -1.22
C ARG A 432 8.77 3.55 -0.51
N PRO A 433 8.91 3.67 0.82
CA PRO A 433 8.35 4.78 1.63
C PRO A 433 9.03 6.15 1.42
N PHE A 434 9.89 6.28 0.41
CA PHE A 434 10.63 7.51 0.12
C PHE A 434 10.67 7.72 -1.39
N GLY A 435 10.22 8.90 -1.84
CA GLY A 435 10.35 9.33 -3.23
C GLY A 435 11.81 9.31 -3.71
N THR A 436 12.02 8.96 -4.97
CA THR A 436 13.37 8.93 -5.57
C THR A 436 13.66 10.31 -6.15
N SER A 437 14.33 11.16 -5.39
CA SER A 437 14.81 12.44 -5.89
C SER A 437 15.97 12.30 -6.86
N GLY A 438 16.19 13.32 -7.70
CA GLY A 438 17.34 13.38 -8.61
C GLY A 438 17.10 12.84 -10.02
N PHE A 439 15.95 12.20 -10.29
CA PHE A 439 15.68 11.49 -11.53
C PHE A 439 14.20 11.56 -11.92
N GLY A 440 13.92 11.79 -13.20
CA GLY A 440 12.61 11.52 -13.78
C GLY A 440 12.29 10.01 -13.77
N LEU A 441 11.01 9.65 -13.72
CA LEU A 441 10.54 8.27 -13.58
C LEU A 441 11.06 7.34 -14.69
N ASP A 442 11.00 7.79 -15.94
CA ASP A 442 11.48 7.06 -17.12
C ASP A 442 13.03 7.07 -17.22
N GLY A 443 13.68 8.00 -16.51
CA GLY A 443 15.14 8.06 -16.35
C GLY A 443 15.69 7.07 -15.33
N MET A 444 14.87 6.50 -14.43
CA MET A 444 15.34 5.64 -13.35
C MET A 444 15.94 4.33 -13.86
N THR A 445 17.05 3.92 -13.25
CA THR A 445 17.74 2.66 -13.58
C THR A 445 17.52 1.59 -12.52
N PRO A 446 17.32 0.32 -12.90
CA PRO A 446 17.21 -0.21 -14.27
C PRO A 446 15.89 0.18 -14.97
N ARG A 447 15.99 0.73 -16.20
CA ARG A 447 14.82 1.19 -16.98
C ARG A 447 13.81 0.06 -17.25
N GLY A 448 12.53 0.41 -17.26
CA GLY A 448 11.39 -0.47 -17.53
C GLY A 448 10.12 0.05 -16.87
N GLU A 449 9.05 -0.74 -16.91
CA GLU A 449 7.78 -0.39 -16.24
C GLU A 449 8.00 -0.11 -14.73
N PRO A 450 7.55 1.04 -14.21
CA PRO A 450 7.73 1.41 -12.79
C PRO A 450 6.86 0.56 -11.87
N LEU A 451 5.77 0.03 -12.40
CA LEU A 451 4.88 -0.96 -11.80
C LEU A 451 5.47 -2.37 -11.99
N GLY A 452 6.61 -2.64 -11.34
CA GLY A 452 7.33 -3.91 -11.44
C GLY A 452 6.54 -5.13 -10.90
N GLU A 453 7.06 -6.33 -11.18
CA GLU A 453 6.43 -7.63 -10.83
C GLU A 453 5.81 -7.67 -9.42
N LEU A 454 6.49 -7.17 -8.38
CA LEU A 454 5.98 -7.29 -7.01
C LEU A 454 4.67 -6.51 -6.82
N VAL A 455 4.57 -5.31 -7.40
CA VAL A 455 3.34 -4.50 -7.33
C VAL A 455 2.21 -5.19 -8.10
N GLN A 456 2.48 -5.69 -9.32
CA GLN A 456 1.48 -6.41 -10.12
C GLN A 456 0.97 -7.69 -9.43
N GLY A 457 1.87 -8.39 -8.73
CA GLY A 457 1.58 -9.62 -8.01
C GLY A 457 0.74 -9.35 -6.77
N ILE A 458 1.10 -8.34 -5.99
CA ILE A 458 0.35 -7.91 -4.80
C ILE A 458 -1.05 -7.41 -5.18
N LEU A 459 -1.18 -6.59 -6.24
CA LEU A 459 -2.51 -6.20 -6.76
C LEU A 459 -3.32 -7.41 -7.23
N GLY A 460 -2.68 -8.41 -7.84
CA GLY A 460 -3.30 -9.69 -8.17
C GLY A 460 -3.78 -10.48 -6.95
N ALA A 461 -2.98 -10.50 -5.88
CA ALA A 461 -3.35 -11.12 -4.61
C ALA A 461 -4.51 -10.41 -3.91
N LEU A 462 -4.62 -9.09 -4.04
CA LEU A 462 -5.81 -8.34 -3.60
C LEU A 462 -7.05 -8.71 -4.43
N GLY A 463 -6.90 -9.07 -5.70
CA GLY A 463 -7.98 -9.55 -6.56
C GLY A 463 -8.17 -8.78 -7.87
N TYR A 464 -7.29 -7.82 -8.18
CA TYR A 464 -7.30 -7.17 -9.49
C TYR A 464 -6.78 -8.14 -10.56
N ALA A 465 -7.39 -8.13 -11.76
CA ALA A 465 -6.78 -8.75 -12.91
C ALA A 465 -5.57 -7.90 -13.33
N THR A 466 -4.36 -8.48 -13.37
CA THR A 466 -3.15 -7.77 -13.80
C THR A 466 -2.44 -8.49 -14.95
N SER A 467 -1.60 -7.74 -15.67
CA SER A 467 -0.84 -8.24 -16.82
C SER A 467 0.12 -9.40 -16.50
N MET A 468 0.43 -9.65 -15.22
CA MET A 468 1.18 -10.86 -14.81
C MET A 468 0.38 -12.15 -14.96
N PHE A 469 -0.94 -12.12 -14.75
CA PHE A 469 -1.80 -13.31 -14.76
C PHE A 469 -2.54 -13.51 -16.08
N HIS A 470 -2.45 -12.54 -16.99
CA HIS A 470 -3.03 -12.64 -18.32
C HIS A 470 -2.05 -13.32 -19.28
N VAL A 471 -2.28 -14.61 -19.55
CA VAL A 471 -1.70 -15.26 -20.72
C VAL A 471 -2.43 -14.71 -21.95
N PRO A 472 -1.74 -14.08 -22.92
CA PRO A 472 -2.37 -13.67 -24.18
C PRO A 472 -2.94 -14.91 -24.89
N GLY A 473 -4.22 -14.85 -25.26
CA GLY A 473 -4.92 -15.90 -26.02
C GLY A 473 -4.56 -15.92 -27.50
#